data_AF-A0A1H5L5U5-F1
#
_entry.id   AF-A0A1H5L5U5-F1
#
_cell.length_a   1.000
_cell.length_b   1.000
_cell.length_c   1.000
_cell.angle_alpha   90.00
_cell.angle_beta   90.00
_cell.angle_gamma   90.00
#
_symmetry.space_group_name_H-M   'P 1'
#
loop_
_entity.id
_entity.type
_entity.pdbx_description
1 polymer ?
#
loop_
_entity_poly.entity_id
_entity_poly.type
_entity_poly.pdbx_seq_one_letter_code
_entity_poly.pdbx_strand_id
1 'polypeptide(L)'
;MSPLAYLVQILAGLLVTFLLGLMVKPLLTHATKSMSLPPPSSALASEWARVVSGNEGGSVLGYLERFLFFCAFLANADVVVAGWLAFKVASKWNAWTNVVSVPKDILGVDPIGFLIARRSWASHLLMTFLVGTLANVIAGFLGVVVKRHGYALAMSILC
;
A
#
# COMPACT_ATOMS: atom_id res chain seq x y z
N MET A 1 33.07 -0.27 14.42
CA MET A 1 32.67 -0.95 13.17
C MET A 1 33.25 -0.18 11.99
N SER A 2 33.80 -0.84 10.98
CA SER A 2 34.38 -0.12 9.83
C SER A 2 33.28 0.59 9.02
N PRO A 3 33.58 1.71 8.35
CA PRO A 3 32.63 2.40 7.48
C PRO A 3 32.04 1.46 6.41
N LEU A 4 32.87 0.56 5.87
CA LEU A 4 32.45 -0.45 4.90
C LEU A 4 31.41 -1.41 5.48
N ALA A 5 31.62 -1.94 6.69
CA ALA A 5 30.66 -2.84 7.33
C ALA A 5 29.31 -2.13 7.62
N TYR A 6 29.35 -0.86 8.00
CA TYR A 6 28.13 -0.06 8.18
C TYR A 6 27.35 0.13 6.88
N LEU A 7 28.04 0.44 5.79
CA LEU A 7 27.43 0.55 4.47
C LEU A 7 26.78 -0.76 4.03
N VAL A 8 27.46 -1.89 4.20
CA VAL A 8 26.93 -3.22 3.87
C VAL A 8 25.65 -3.52 4.63
N GLN A 9 25.55 -3.17 5.92
CA GLN A 9 24.33 -3.37 6.71
C GLN A 9 23.16 -2.50 6.22
N ILE A 10 23.44 -1.25 5.82
CA ILE A 10 22.41 -0.37 5.24
C ILE A 10 21.89 -0.99 3.94
N LEU A 11 22.78 -1.42 3.06
CA LEU A 11 22.40 -2.03 1.78
C LEU A 11 21.62 -3.33 1.99
N ALA A 12 21.99 -4.15 2.98
CA ALA A 12 21.26 -5.36 3.33
C ALA A 12 19.83 -5.05 3.81
N GLY A 13 19.67 -4.08 4.72
CA GLY A 13 18.35 -3.65 5.19
C GLY A 13 17.49 -3.06 4.06
N LEU A 14 18.10 -2.29 3.17
CA LEU A 14 17.43 -1.72 2.00
C LEU A 14 16.98 -2.82 1.03
N LEU A 15 17.85 -3.79 0.75
CA LEU A 15 17.52 -4.95 -0.08
C LEU A 15 16.33 -5.72 0.49
N VAL A 16 16.33 -6.03 1.80
CA VAL A 16 15.20 -6.70 2.45
C VAL A 16 13.91 -5.87 2.34
N THR A 17 13.99 -4.55 2.52
CA THR A 17 12.84 -3.65 2.37
C THR A 17 12.18 -3.81 0.99
N PHE A 18 12.97 -3.85 -0.08
CA PHE A 18 12.44 -4.01 -1.44
C PHE A 18 12.00 -5.44 -1.75
N LEU A 19 12.68 -6.47 -1.24
CA LEU A 19 12.26 -7.86 -1.38
C LEU A 19 10.92 -8.12 -0.70
N LEU A 20 10.71 -7.62 0.52
CA LEU A 20 9.40 -7.65 1.18
C LEU A 20 8.35 -6.88 0.38
N GLY A 21 8.77 -5.83 -0.32
CA GLY A 21 7.93 -5.07 -1.23
C GLY A 21 7.29 -5.91 -2.36
N LEU A 22 7.90 -7.03 -2.75
CA LEU A 22 7.35 -7.96 -3.75
C LEU A 22 6.12 -8.71 -3.21
N MET A 23 6.00 -8.86 -1.89
CA MET A 23 4.87 -9.54 -1.24
C MET A 23 3.62 -8.66 -1.12
N VAL A 24 3.74 -7.36 -1.40
CA VAL A 24 2.60 -6.42 -1.33
C VAL A 24 1.49 -6.82 -2.29
N LYS A 25 1.81 -7.16 -3.56
CA LYS A 25 0.79 -7.55 -4.54
C LYS A 25 0.06 -8.85 -4.14
N PRO A 26 0.75 -9.96 -3.79
CA PRO A 26 0.09 -11.16 -3.25
C PRO A 26 -0.80 -10.87 -2.04
N LEU A 27 -0.31 -10.06 -1.09
CA LEU A 27 -1.06 -9.70 0.10
C LEU A 27 -2.34 -8.92 -0.24
N LEU A 28 -2.24 -7.96 -1.16
CA LEU A 28 -3.39 -7.20 -1.65
C LEU A 28 -4.40 -8.12 -2.33
N THR A 29 -3.95 -8.98 -3.25
CA THR A 29 -4.82 -9.96 -3.94
C THR A 29 -5.54 -10.85 -2.94
N HIS A 30 -4.83 -11.32 -1.90
CA HIS A 30 -5.43 -12.14 -0.85
C HIS A 30 -6.46 -11.36 -0.04
N ALA A 31 -6.10 -10.16 0.42
CA ALA A 31 -6.96 -9.30 1.22
C ALA A 31 -8.26 -8.91 0.49
N THR A 32 -8.22 -8.79 -0.84
CA THR A 32 -9.39 -8.43 -1.65
C THR A 32 -10.11 -9.63 -2.26
N LYS A 33 -9.62 -10.87 -2.10
CA LYS A 33 -10.15 -12.06 -2.78
C LYS A 33 -11.63 -12.33 -2.44
N SER A 34 -12.03 -12.06 -1.21
CA SER A 34 -13.40 -12.26 -0.72
C SER A 34 -14.35 -11.12 -1.11
N MET A 35 -13.84 -10.03 -1.69
CA MET A 35 -14.64 -8.85 -2.03
C MET A 35 -15.19 -8.98 -3.44
N SER A 36 -16.49 -9.20 -3.55
CA SER A 36 -17.19 -9.11 -4.83
C SER A 36 -17.36 -7.65 -5.26
N LEU A 37 -17.06 -7.36 -6.52
CA LEU A 37 -17.28 -6.06 -7.16
C LEU A 37 -18.40 -6.17 -8.20
N PRO A 38 -19.66 -6.39 -7.78
CA PRO A 38 -20.75 -6.57 -8.73
C PRO A 38 -20.97 -5.30 -9.55
N PRO A 39 -21.28 -5.42 -10.85
CA PRO A 39 -21.68 -4.26 -11.63
C PRO A 39 -23.06 -3.75 -11.19
N PRO A 40 -23.37 -2.45 -11.38
CA PRO A 40 -24.68 -1.89 -11.08
C PRO A 40 -25.83 -2.56 -11.85
N SER A 41 -25.56 -3.03 -13.07
CA SER A 41 -26.48 -3.79 -13.92
C SER A 41 -25.69 -4.68 -14.87
N SER A 42 -26.33 -5.72 -15.42
CA SER A 42 -25.71 -6.60 -16.42
C SER A 42 -25.27 -5.84 -17.68
N ALA A 43 -26.03 -4.82 -18.08
CA ALA A 43 -25.74 -3.97 -19.23
C ALA A 43 -24.47 -3.13 -19.07
N LEU A 44 -24.02 -2.88 -17.83
CA LEU A 44 -22.82 -2.09 -17.53
C LEU A 44 -21.61 -2.94 -17.13
N ALA A 45 -21.66 -4.27 -17.28
CA ALA A 45 -20.63 -5.17 -16.77
C ALA A 45 -19.23 -4.89 -17.37
N SER A 46 -19.15 -4.64 -18.67
CA SER A 46 -17.89 -4.34 -19.37
C SER A 46 -17.27 -3.02 -18.94
N GLU A 47 -18.07 -1.98 -18.85
CA GLU A 47 -17.69 -0.62 -18.47
C GLU A 47 -17.30 -0.59 -17.00
N TRP A 48 -18.05 -1.29 -16.16
CA TRP A 48 -17.73 -1.45 -14.75
C TRP A 48 -16.38 -2.15 -14.56
N ALA A 49 -16.12 -3.24 -15.28
CA ALA A 49 -14.83 -3.93 -15.26
C ALA A 49 -13.67 -3.00 -15.64
N ARG A 50 -13.86 -2.11 -16.63
CA ARG A 50 -12.87 -1.08 -17.00
C ARG A 50 -12.64 -0.06 -15.89
N VAL A 51 -13.70 0.40 -15.22
CA VAL A 51 -13.59 1.36 -14.10
C VAL A 51 -12.84 0.74 -12.91
N VAL A 52 -13.18 -0.49 -12.53
CA VAL A 52 -12.60 -1.12 -11.33
C VAL A 52 -11.18 -1.68 -11.57
N SER A 53 -10.78 -1.91 -12.82
CA SER A 53 -9.43 -2.40 -13.15
C SER A 53 -8.36 -1.31 -13.22
N GLY A 54 -8.75 -0.03 -13.21
CA GLY A 54 -7.82 1.09 -13.21
C GLY A 54 -6.96 1.13 -11.94
N ASN A 55 -5.65 0.93 -12.09
CA ASN A 55 -4.67 1.10 -11.01
C ASN A 55 -3.46 1.89 -11.52
N GLU A 56 -3.70 3.15 -11.84
CA GLU A 56 -2.68 4.05 -12.40
C GLU A 56 -1.81 4.61 -11.27
N GLY A 57 -0.49 4.35 -11.33
CA GLY A 57 0.51 4.99 -10.46
C GLY A 57 0.76 4.36 -9.08
N GLY A 58 -0.03 3.38 -8.65
CA GLY A 58 0.11 2.79 -7.30
C GLY A 58 1.44 2.08 -7.01
N SER A 59 2.09 1.51 -8.03
CA SER A 59 3.35 0.77 -7.88
C SER A 59 4.54 1.68 -7.58
N VAL A 60 4.67 2.79 -8.31
CA VAL A 60 5.77 3.76 -8.14
C VAL A 60 5.71 4.38 -6.75
N LEU A 61 4.52 4.82 -6.33
CA LEU A 61 4.31 5.37 -5.00
C LEU A 61 4.74 4.37 -3.92
N GLY A 62 4.36 3.10 -4.06
CA GLY A 62 4.75 2.06 -3.09
C GLY A 62 6.26 1.88 -2.95
N TYR A 63 7.04 2.00 -4.03
CA TYR A 63 8.51 1.98 -3.95
C TYR A 63 9.06 3.18 -3.16
N LEU A 64 8.56 4.39 -3.46
CA LEU A 64 8.98 5.60 -2.78
C LEU A 64 8.64 5.59 -1.29
N GLU A 65 7.46 5.08 -0.92
CA GLU A 65 7.04 4.97 0.47
C GLU A 65 7.92 4.02 1.27
N ARG A 66 8.25 2.85 0.71
CA ARG A 66 9.17 1.90 1.35
C ARG A 66 10.54 2.54 1.61
N PHE A 67 11.06 3.25 0.62
CA PHE A 67 12.33 3.96 0.76
C PHE A 67 12.24 5.06 1.83
N LEU A 68 11.18 5.88 1.80
CA LEU A 68 10.92 6.92 2.79
C LEU A 68 10.86 6.35 4.21
N PHE A 69 10.06 5.30 4.43
CA PHE A 69 9.94 4.68 5.75
C PHE A 69 11.24 4.07 6.24
N PHE A 70 11.98 3.36 5.38
CA PHE A 70 13.30 2.84 5.73
C PHE A 70 14.25 3.95 6.18
N CYS A 71 14.36 5.04 5.40
CA CYS A 71 15.21 6.18 5.74
C CYS A 71 14.75 6.88 7.03
N ALA A 72 13.45 7.08 7.21
CA ALA A 72 12.90 7.73 8.39
C ALA A 72 13.17 6.91 9.66
N PHE A 73 12.93 5.58 9.63
CA PHE A 73 13.23 4.71 10.76
C PHE A 73 14.73 4.58 11.03
N LEU A 74 15.57 4.62 9.98
CA LEU A 74 17.02 4.61 10.13
C LEU A 74 17.52 5.87 10.85
N ALA A 75 16.91 7.03 10.56
CA ALA A 75 17.23 8.32 11.16
C ALA A 75 16.48 8.62 12.48
N ASN A 76 15.60 7.71 12.94
CA ASN A 76 14.65 7.95 14.04
C ASN A 76 13.79 9.23 13.83
N ALA A 77 13.40 9.49 12.59
CA ALA A 77 12.62 10.65 12.18
C ALA A 77 11.11 10.35 12.27
N ASP A 78 10.61 10.06 13.47
CA ASP A 78 9.21 9.63 13.68
C ASP A 78 8.19 10.68 13.19
N VAL A 79 8.56 11.96 13.27
CA VAL A 79 7.76 13.08 12.75
C VAL A 79 7.54 12.99 11.24
N VAL A 80 8.53 12.50 10.48
CA VAL A 80 8.41 12.31 9.02
C VAL A 80 7.43 11.20 8.71
N VAL A 81 7.49 10.09 9.47
CA VAL A 81 6.55 8.97 9.33
C VAL A 81 5.13 9.44 9.63
N ALA A 82 4.92 10.10 10.76
CA ALA A 82 3.62 10.63 11.17
C ALA A 82 3.09 11.66 10.17
N GLY A 83 3.92 12.60 9.73
CA GLY A 83 3.56 13.62 8.74
C GLY A 83 3.18 13.03 7.39
N TRP A 84 3.93 12.02 6.90
CA TRP A 84 3.58 11.33 5.67
C TRP A 84 2.26 10.57 5.79
N LEU A 85 2.02 9.86 6.90
CA LEU A 85 0.76 9.15 7.13
C LEU A 85 -0.43 10.13 7.25
N ALA A 86 -0.26 11.26 7.93
CA ALA A 86 -1.28 12.31 8.02
C ALA A 86 -1.60 12.91 6.64
N PHE A 87 -0.56 13.25 5.86
CA PHE A 87 -0.72 13.70 4.48
C PHE A 87 -1.44 12.65 3.61
N LYS A 88 -1.11 11.37 3.79
CA LYS A 88 -1.73 10.27 3.06
C LYS A 88 -3.21 10.12 3.40
N VAL A 89 -3.59 10.25 4.68
CA VAL A 89 -4.99 10.27 5.10
C VAL A 89 -5.73 11.47 4.51
N ALA A 90 -5.15 12.67 4.60
CA ALA A 90 -5.77 13.90 4.08
C ALA A 90 -5.96 13.87 2.55
N SER A 91 -4.91 13.46 1.81
CA SER A 91 -4.98 13.31 0.36
C SER A 91 -5.98 12.23 -0.06
N LYS A 92 -6.06 11.11 0.68
CA LYS A 92 -7.04 10.05 0.41
C LYS A 92 -8.46 10.52 0.69
N TRP A 93 -8.69 11.25 1.78
CA TRP A 93 -9.98 11.87 2.10
C TRP A 93 -10.45 12.78 0.97
N ASN A 94 -9.60 13.70 0.52
CA ASN A 94 -9.91 14.62 -0.59
C ASN A 94 -10.08 13.89 -1.94
N ALA A 95 -9.26 12.87 -2.22
CA ALA A 95 -9.42 12.07 -3.43
C ALA A 95 -10.74 11.30 -3.41
N TRP A 96 -11.14 10.77 -2.25
CA TRP A 96 -12.40 10.07 -2.10
C TRP A 96 -13.61 10.97 -2.18
N THR A 97 -13.58 12.19 -1.68
CA THR A 97 -14.69 13.12 -1.94
C THR A 97 -14.91 13.31 -3.44
N ASN A 98 -13.85 13.26 -4.27
CA ASN A 98 -13.95 13.34 -5.73
C ASN A 98 -14.37 12.00 -6.39
N VAL A 99 -13.77 10.88 -5.98
CA VAL A 99 -14.11 9.53 -6.52
C VAL A 99 -15.52 9.11 -6.10
N VAL A 100 -15.98 9.51 -4.92
CA VAL A 100 -17.32 9.26 -4.38
C VAL A 100 -18.32 10.32 -4.90
N SER A 101 -17.87 11.36 -5.60
CA SER A 101 -18.73 12.30 -6.36
C SER A 101 -19.20 11.72 -7.71
N VAL A 102 -19.22 10.39 -7.84
CA VAL A 102 -19.99 9.70 -8.89
C VAL A 102 -21.42 10.25 -8.91
N PRO A 103 -22.08 10.39 -10.07
CA PRO A 103 -23.48 10.76 -10.14
C PRO A 103 -24.30 10.04 -9.07
N LYS A 104 -25.13 10.78 -8.32
CA LYS A 104 -25.98 10.18 -7.28
C LYS A 104 -26.89 9.12 -7.88
N ASP A 105 -27.30 9.35 -9.12
CA ASP A 105 -28.15 8.49 -9.93
C ASP A 105 -27.57 8.38 -11.34
N ILE A 106 -27.71 7.20 -11.96
CA ILE A 106 -27.43 6.97 -13.38
C ILE A 106 -28.77 6.63 -14.02
N LEU A 107 -29.16 7.38 -15.05
CA LEU A 107 -30.40 7.15 -15.79
C LEU A 107 -30.45 5.70 -16.30
N GLY A 108 -31.55 4.99 -16.01
CA GLY A 108 -31.76 3.61 -16.43
C GLY A 108 -31.03 2.55 -15.60
N VAL A 109 -30.44 2.89 -14.45
CA VAL A 109 -29.83 1.94 -13.51
C VAL A 109 -30.66 1.88 -12.22
N ASP A 110 -30.88 0.66 -11.71
CA ASP A 110 -31.53 0.45 -10.43
C ASP A 110 -30.74 1.14 -9.29
N PRO A 111 -31.35 2.06 -8.51
CA PRO A 111 -30.65 2.78 -7.45
C PRO A 111 -30.03 1.85 -6.39
N ILE A 112 -30.68 0.73 -6.07
CA ILE A 112 -30.18 -0.22 -5.06
C ILE A 112 -28.97 -0.99 -5.60
N GLY A 113 -29.04 -1.49 -6.83
CA GLY A 113 -27.91 -2.14 -7.52
C GLY A 113 -26.70 -1.20 -7.63
N PHE A 114 -26.92 0.07 -7.97
CA PHE A 114 -25.86 1.07 -8.01
C PHE A 114 -25.24 1.35 -6.63
N LEU A 115 -26.06 1.48 -5.59
CA LEU A 115 -25.58 1.66 -4.21
C LEU A 115 -24.73 0.48 -3.74
N ILE A 116 -25.13 -0.75 -4.04
CA ILE A 116 -24.38 -1.97 -3.70
C ILE A 116 -23.02 -1.96 -4.41
N ALA A 117 -22.99 -1.74 -5.73
CA ALA A 117 -21.77 -1.69 -6.52
C ALA A 117 -20.80 -0.62 -6.00
N ARG A 118 -21.31 0.59 -5.75
CA ARG A 118 -20.54 1.71 -5.20
C ARG A 118 -19.95 1.41 -3.82
N ARG A 119 -20.76 0.84 -2.90
CA ARG A 119 -20.30 0.47 -1.56
C ARG A 119 -19.18 -0.58 -1.62
N SER A 120 -19.35 -1.60 -2.45
CA SER A 120 -18.35 -2.66 -2.62
C SER A 120 -17.04 -2.12 -3.19
N TRP A 121 -17.11 -1.27 -4.21
CA TRP A 121 -15.92 -0.65 -4.80
C TRP A 121 -15.21 0.29 -3.82
N ALA A 122 -15.94 1.15 -3.10
CA ALA A 122 -15.35 2.01 -2.07
C ALA A 122 -14.64 1.20 -0.98
N SER A 123 -15.26 0.11 -0.52
CA SER A 123 -14.66 -0.80 0.46
C SER A 123 -13.38 -1.45 -0.08
N HIS A 124 -13.38 -1.86 -1.35
CA HIS A 124 -12.20 -2.43 -2.00
C HIS A 124 -11.05 -1.42 -2.08
N LEU A 125 -11.33 -0.18 -2.47
CA LEU A 125 -10.33 0.90 -2.51
C LEU A 125 -9.79 1.26 -1.13
N LEU A 126 -10.61 1.17 -0.08
CA LEU A 126 -10.18 1.37 1.31
C LEU A 126 -9.23 0.25 1.74
N MET A 127 -9.62 -1.00 1.49
CA MET A 127 -8.83 -2.15 1.90
C MET A 127 -7.46 -2.16 1.21
N THR A 128 -7.42 -1.92 -0.09
CA THR A 128 -6.14 -1.85 -0.83
C THR A 128 -5.25 -0.71 -0.35
N PHE A 129 -5.84 0.44 -0.01
CA PHE A 129 -5.12 1.57 0.56
C PHE A 129 -4.52 1.26 1.94
N LEU A 130 -5.31 0.71 2.85
CA LEU A 130 -4.86 0.37 4.21
C LEU A 130 -3.78 -0.70 4.19
N VAL A 131 -4.04 -1.81 3.49
CA VAL A 131 -3.09 -2.94 3.39
C VAL A 131 -1.81 -2.51 2.70
N GLY A 132 -1.89 -1.77 1.60
CA GLY A 132 -0.71 -1.28 0.88
C GLY A 132 0.14 -0.34 1.73
N THR A 133 -0.51 0.58 2.46
CA THR A 133 0.19 1.51 3.37
C THR A 133 0.87 0.75 4.50
N LEU A 134 0.14 -0.13 5.18
CA LEU A 134 0.68 -0.94 6.29
C LEU A 134 1.85 -1.80 5.82
N ALA A 135 1.73 -2.44 4.65
CA ALA A 135 2.80 -3.27 4.11
C ALA A 135 4.08 -2.46 3.80
N ASN A 136 3.96 -1.22 3.31
CA ASN A 136 5.11 -0.35 3.08
C ASN A 136 5.78 0.07 4.41
N VAL A 137 4.98 0.40 5.44
CA VAL A 137 5.48 0.71 6.79
C VAL A 137 6.23 -0.49 7.37
N ILE A 138 5.62 -1.67 7.34
CA ILE A 138 6.23 -2.92 7.84
C ILE A 138 7.53 -3.23 7.10
N ALA A 139 7.54 -3.12 5.76
CA ALA A 139 8.74 -3.39 4.97
C ALA A 139 9.90 -2.45 5.35
N GLY A 140 9.64 -1.15 5.48
CA GLY A 140 10.66 -0.18 5.92
C GLY A 140 11.17 -0.45 7.34
N PHE A 141 10.26 -0.78 8.26
CA PHE A 141 10.60 -1.11 9.64
C PHE A 141 11.47 -2.38 9.73
N LEU A 142 11.05 -3.48 9.08
CA LEU A 142 11.78 -4.74 9.08
C LEU A 142 13.16 -4.62 8.41
N GLY A 143 13.29 -3.77 7.38
CA GLY A 143 14.60 -3.45 6.82
C GLY A 143 15.56 -2.86 7.84
N VAL A 144 15.09 -1.94 8.69
CA VAL A 144 15.90 -1.35 9.77
C VAL A 144 16.21 -2.38 10.86
N VAL A 145 15.28 -3.28 11.20
CA VAL A 145 15.54 -4.40 12.12
C VAL A 145 16.66 -5.29 11.59
N VAL A 146 16.62 -5.68 10.31
CA VAL A 146 17.69 -6.46 9.68
C VAL A 146 19.02 -5.71 9.71
N LYS A 147 19.02 -4.41 9.40
CA LYS A 147 20.23 -3.57 9.50
C LYS A 147 20.82 -3.59 10.92
N ARG A 148 19.99 -3.51 11.96
CA ARG A 148 20.41 -3.45 13.38
C ARG A 148 20.90 -4.79 13.92
N HIS A 149 20.27 -5.90 13.53
CA HIS A 149 20.51 -7.21 14.15
C HIS A 149 21.20 -8.23 13.24
N GLY A 150 21.25 -8.00 11.93
CA GLY A 150 21.81 -8.97 10.96
C GLY A 150 23.28 -9.30 11.20
N TYR A 151 24.05 -8.35 11.72
CA TYR A 151 25.46 -8.58 12.04
C TYR A 151 25.67 -9.47 13.28
N ALA A 152 24.87 -9.26 14.34
CA ALA A 152 24.92 -10.13 15.52
C ALA A 152 24.57 -11.57 15.16
N LEU A 153 23.55 -11.77 14.32
CA LEU A 153 23.15 -13.08 13.82
C LEU A 153 24.24 -13.73 12.96
N ALA A 154 24.80 -13.00 12.00
CA ALA A 154 25.87 -13.51 11.14
C ALA A 154 27.12 -13.92 11.94
N MET A 155 27.50 -13.11 12.93
CA MET A 155 28.63 -13.44 13.82
C MET A 155 28.33 -14.65 14.71
N SER A 156 27.10 -14.83 15.19
CA SER A 156 26.72 -16.00 16.01
C SER A 156 26.69 -17.33 15.23
N ILE A 157 26.61 -17.29 13.91
CA ILE A 157 26.62 -18.49 13.05
C ILE A 157 28.05 -18.86 12.64
N LEU A 158 28.97 -17.88 12.61
CA LEU A 158 30.35 -18.06 12.16
C LEU A 158 31.35 -18.36 13.30
N CYS A 159 30.94 -18.23 14.56
CA CYS A 159 31.72 -18.52 15.76
C CYS A 159 31.19 -19.78 16.45
#